data_AF-A0A2T9Z374-F1
#
_entry.id   AF-A0A2T9Z374-F1
#
_cell.length_a   1.000
_cell.length_b   1.000
_cell.length_c   1.000
_cell.angle_alpha   90.00
_cell.angle_beta   90.00
_cell.angle_gamma   90.00
#
_symmetry.space_group_name_H-M   'P 1'
#
loop_
_entity.id
_entity.type
_entity.pdbx_description
1 polymer ?
#
loop_
_entity_poly.entity_id
_entity_poly.type
_entity_poly.pdbx_seq_one_letter_code
_entity_poly.pdbx_strand_id
1 'polypeptide(L)'
;MDYLDDLGLEIELLDEDSPVSYKIGDAFIKLPLSEAQERIEKEKELLETSLSKMKSKVLEISQELETLKTQLYAKFGKSINLDKD
;
A
#
# COMPACT_ATOMS: atom_id res chain seq x y z
N MET A 1 -5.14 -5.68 -3.44
CA MET A 1 -6.42 -5.13 -2.97
C MET A 1 -7.52 -6.14 -3.22
N ASP A 2 -7.49 -6.78 -4.38
CA ASP A 2 -8.42 -7.83 -4.82
C ASP A 2 -8.81 -8.83 -3.72
N TYR A 3 -7.86 -9.41 -2.98
CA TYR A 3 -8.19 -10.35 -1.88
C TYR A 3 -9.04 -9.74 -0.75
N LEU A 4 -8.83 -8.46 -0.44
CA LEU A 4 -9.56 -7.76 0.62
C LEU A 4 -10.94 -7.31 0.11
N ASP A 5 -11.01 -6.95 -1.17
CA ASP A 5 -12.25 -6.63 -1.87
C ASP A 5 -13.15 -7.87 -2.01
N ASP A 6 -12.57 -9.01 -2.43
CA ASP A 6 -13.24 -10.30 -2.53
C ASP A 6 -13.75 -10.76 -1.15
N LEU A 7 -12.92 -10.63 -0.10
CA LEU A 7 -13.32 -10.95 1.27
C LEU A 7 -14.45 -10.05 1.77
N GLY A 8 -14.43 -8.76 1.44
CA GLY A 8 -15.52 -7.83 1.76
C GLY A 8 -16.84 -8.30 1.15
N LEU A 9 -16.82 -8.65 -0.14
CA LEU A 9 -18.00 -9.17 -0.85
C LEU A 9 -18.51 -10.50 -0.28
N GLU A 10 -17.61 -11.42 0.09
CA GLU A 10 -18.00 -12.70 0.70
C GLU A 10 -18.66 -12.51 2.06
N ILE A 11 -18.17 -11.56 2.87
CA ILE A 11 -18.66 -11.29 4.22
C ILE A 11 -19.99 -10.54 4.20
N GLU A 12 -20.27 -9.71 3.19
CA GLU A 12 -21.57 -9.06 3.00
C GLU A 12 -22.73 -10.05 2.79
N LEU A 13 -22.45 -11.29 2.38
CA LEU A 13 -23.45 -12.34 2.18
C LEU A 13 -23.83 -13.09 3.45
N LEU A 14 -23.17 -12.81 4.57
CA LEU A 14 -23.43 -13.45 5.87
C LEU A 14 -24.59 -12.78 6.60
N ASP A 15 -25.34 -13.55 7.40
CA ASP A 15 -26.36 -12.99 8.28
C ASP A 15 -25.74 -12.04 9.31
N GLU A 16 -26.38 -10.90 9.61
CA GLU A 16 -25.87 -9.88 10.54
C GLU A 16 -25.53 -10.43 11.94
N ASP A 17 -26.25 -11.45 12.39
CA ASP A 17 -26.07 -12.12 13.68
C ASP A 17 -24.96 -13.19 13.67
N SER A 18 -24.36 -13.49 12.51
CA SER A 18 -23.35 -14.55 12.37
C SER A 18 -21.96 -14.07 12.81
N PRO A 19 -21.36 -14.67 13.86
CA PRO A 19 -20.03 -14.29 14.32
C PRO A 19 -18.92 -14.84 13.41
N VAL A 20 -18.08 -13.93 12.90
CA VAL A 20 -16.96 -14.24 12.00
C VAL A 20 -15.73 -14.63 12.80
N SER A 21 -15.00 -15.65 12.34
CA SER A 21 -13.71 -16.02 12.91
C SER A 21 -12.61 -15.09 12.39
N TYR A 22 -12.18 -14.12 13.19
CA TYR A 22 -11.09 -13.20 12.86
C TYR A 22 -9.75 -13.71 13.41
N LYS A 23 -8.71 -13.71 12.57
CA LYS A 23 -7.39 -14.25 12.91
C LYS A 23 -6.47 -13.15 13.44
N ILE A 24 -5.88 -13.38 14.63
CA ILE A 24 -4.85 -12.51 15.22
C ILE A 24 -3.64 -13.38 15.57
N GLY A 25 -2.53 -13.19 14.84
CA GLY A 25 -1.37 -14.07 14.96
C GLY A 25 -1.76 -15.52 14.63
N ASP A 26 -1.63 -16.42 15.60
CA ASP A 26 -2.00 -17.83 15.47
C ASP A 26 -3.36 -18.19 16.12
N ALA A 27 -4.08 -17.21 16.65
CA ALA A 27 -5.38 -17.40 17.30
C ALA A 27 -6.54 -16.91 16.44
N PHE A 28 -7.73 -17.48 16.67
CA PHE A 28 -8.99 -17.00 16.10
C PHE A 28 -9.92 -16.52 17.21
N ILE A 29 -10.52 -15.36 17.01
CA ILE A 29 -11.56 -14.82 17.88
C ILE A 29 -12.85 -14.65 17.10
N LYS A 30 -13.99 -14.78 17.80
CA LYS A 30 -15.31 -14.52 17.21
C LYS A 30 -15.60 -13.04 17.33
N LEU A 31 -15.79 -12.37 16.20
CA LEU A 31 -16.21 -10.98 16.12
C LEU A 31 -17.62 -10.88 15.55
N PRO A 32 -18.41 -9.88 15.96
CA PRO A 32 -19.61 -9.49 15.22
C PRO A 32 -19.27 -9.17 13.77
N LEU A 33 -20.20 -9.44 12.85
CA LEU A 33 -20.03 -9.18 11.42
C LEU A 33 -19.66 -7.72 11.14
N SER A 34 -20.38 -6.80 11.79
CA SER A 34 -20.16 -5.35 11.65
C SER A 34 -18.76 -4.91 12.06
N GLU A 35 -18.22 -5.48 13.14
CA GLU A 35 -16.86 -5.17 13.59
C GLU A 35 -15.81 -5.72 12.61
N ALA A 36 -16.05 -6.90 12.04
CA ALA A 36 -15.16 -7.47 11.03
C ALA A 36 -15.14 -6.61 9.75
N GLN A 37 -16.31 -6.11 9.30
CA GLN A 37 -16.43 -5.22 8.15
C GLN A 37 -15.70 -3.88 8.38
N GLU A 38 -15.89 -3.24 9.55
CA GLU A 38 -15.21 -1.98 9.88
C GLU A 38 -13.67 -2.15 9.85
N ARG A 39 -13.17 -3.28 10.38
CA ARG A 39 -11.74 -3.57 10.37
C ARG A 39 -11.19 -3.78 8.96
N ILE A 40 -11.91 -4.50 8.11
CA ILE A 40 -11.53 -4.72 6.71
C ILE A 40 -11.41 -3.38 5.97
N GLU A 41 -12.39 -2.49 6.10
CA GLU A 41 -12.35 -1.18 5.44
C GLU A 41 -11.18 -0.33 5.94
N LYS A 42 -10.97 -0.31 7.26
CA LYS A 42 -9.84 0.41 7.85
C LYS A 42 -8.49 -0.14 7.40
N GLU A 43 -8.34 -1.46 7.30
CA GLU A 43 -7.12 -2.09 6.77
C GLU A 43 -6.89 -1.70 5.30
N LYS A 44 -7.95 -1.62 4.50
CA LYS A 44 -7.91 -1.13 3.12
C LYS A 44 -7.37 0.29 3.06
N GLU A 45 -7.99 1.23 3.76
CA GLU A 45 -7.59 2.63 3.79
C GLU A 45 -6.12 2.82 4.22
N LEU A 46 -5.68 2.07 5.23
CA LEU A 46 -4.30 2.09 5.70
C LEU A 46 -3.32 1.61 4.63
N LEU A 47 -3.69 0.55 3.89
CA LEU A 47 -2.87 0.01 2.82
C LEU A 47 -2.80 0.98 1.63
N GLU A 48 -3.92 1.59 1.23
CA GLU A 48 -3.96 2.61 0.16
C GLU A 48 -3.10 3.82 0.51
N THR A 49 -3.23 4.31 1.75
CA THR A 49 -2.44 5.43 2.25
C THR A 49 -0.94 5.11 2.24
N SER A 50 -0.58 3.91 2.70
CA SER A 50 0.81 3.45 2.71
C SER A 50 1.38 3.34 1.30
N LEU A 51 0.60 2.78 0.37
CA LEU A 51 0.99 2.62 -1.03
C LEU A 51 1.14 3.96 -1.74
N SER A 52 0.23 4.91 -1.49
CA SER A 52 0.31 6.27 -1.99
C SER A 52 1.58 6.97 -1.50
N LYS A 53 1.89 6.89 -0.19
CA LYS A 53 3.13 7.43 0.38
C LYS A 53 4.38 6.84 -0.25
N MET A 54 4.40 5.52 -0.50
CA MET A 54 5.54 4.87 -1.16
C MET A 54 5.71 5.37 -2.60
N LYS A 55 4.62 5.49 -3.36
CA LYS A 55 4.66 6.04 -4.73
C LYS A 55 5.19 7.48 -4.75
N SER A 56 4.74 8.33 -3.82
CA SER A 56 5.24 9.70 -3.70
C SER A 56 6.74 9.74 -3.42
N LYS A 57 7.24 8.89 -2.51
CA LYS A 57 8.68 8.79 -2.23
C LYS A 57 9.50 8.35 -3.44
N VAL A 58 9.00 7.39 -4.22
CA VAL A 58 9.65 6.95 -5.46
C VAL A 58 9.74 8.11 -6.46
N LEU A 59 8.66 8.89 -6.61
CA LEU A 59 8.66 10.05 -7.50
C LEU A 59 9.65 11.14 -7.03
N GLU A 60 9.68 11.43 -5.73
CA GLU A 60 10.61 12.38 -5.12
C GLU A 60 12.07 11.98 -5.38
N ILE A 61 12.43 10.72 -5.10
CA ILE A 61 13.78 10.20 -5.32
C ILE A 61 14.17 10.27 -6.80
N SER A 62 13.26 9.91 -7.71
CA SER A 62 13.51 9.99 -9.15
C SER A 62 13.74 11.44 -9.62
N GLN A 63 12.98 12.41 -9.08
CA GLN A 63 13.17 13.82 -9.39
C GLN A 63 14.50 14.37 -8.84
N GLU A 64 14.87 13.95 -7.63
CA GLU A 64 16.16 14.30 -7.03
C GLU A 64 17.32 13.74 -7.87
N LEU A 65 17.21 12.49 -8.32
CA LEU A 65 18.20 11.84 -9.19
C LEU A 65 18.40 12.62 -10.50
N GLU A 66 17.32 13.00 -11.18
CA GLU A 66 17.39 13.77 -12.43
C GLU A 66 17.98 15.17 -12.22
N THR A 67 17.65 15.80 -11.10
CA THR A 67 18.25 17.08 -10.70
C THR A 67 19.75 16.94 -10.50
N LEU A 68 20.18 15.90 -9.78
CA LEU A 68 21.59 15.63 -9.50
C LEU A 68 22.37 15.29 -10.77
N LYS A 69 21.80 14.46 -11.67
CA LYS A 69 22.38 14.18 -12.99
C LYS A 69 22.63 15.46 -13.77
N THR A 70 21.63 16.35 -13.82
CA THR A 70 21.74 17.64 -14.51
C THR A 70 22.87 18.49 -13.93
N GLN A 71 22.98 18.57 -12.59
CA GLN A 71 24.05 19.30 -11.91
C GLN A 71 25.44 18.71 -12.21
N LEU A 72 25.57 17.39 -12.21
CA LEU A 72 26.82 16.71 -12.51
C LEU A 72 27.23 16.92 -13.96
N TYR A 73 26.31 16.81 -14.92
CA TYR A 73 26.59 17.11 -16.32
C TYR A 73 26.94 18.58 -16.55
N ALA A 74 26.31 19.52 -15.85
CA ALA A 74 26.68 20.93 -15.92
C ALA A 74 28.11 21.19 -15.41
N LYS A 75 28.53 20.46 -14.36
CA LYS A 75 29.86 20.63 -13.73
C LYS A 75 30.98 19.91 -14.48
N PHE A 76 30.73 18.69 -14.95
CA PHE A 76 31.74 17.80 -15.50
C PHE A 76 31.63 17.60 -17.02
N GLY A 77 30.52 18.00 -17.63
CA GLY A 77 30.31 17.93 -19.07
C GLY A 77 30.53 16.53 -19.64
N LYS A 78 31.33 16.43 -20.70
CA LYS A 78 31.62 15.15 -21.40
C LYS A 78 32.65 14.26 -20.69
N SER A 79 33.16 14.66 -19.52
CA SER A 79 34.14 13.87 -18.78
C SER A 79 33.52 12.70 -17.99
N ILE A 80 32.18 12.64 -17.93
CA ILE A 80 31.40 11.57 -17.27
C ILE A 80 30.28 11.08 -18.20
N ASN A 81 29.78 9.86 -17.96
CA ASN A 81 28.57 9.32 -18.58
C ASN A 81 27.75 8.59 -17.51
N LEU A 82 26.58 9.14 -17.18
CA LEU A 82 25.69 8.69 -16.10
C LEU A 82 24.46 7.93 -16.61
N ASP A 83 24.30 7.77 -17.93
CA ASP A 83 23.11 7.18 -18.57
C ASP A 83 23.32 5.71 -18.97
N LYS A 84 24.25 5.01 -18.32
CA LYS A 84 24.61 3.63 -18.67
C LYS A 84 23.78 2.54 -17.97
N ASP A 85 22.84 2.91 -17.11
CA ASP A 85 21.96 1.99 -16.38
C ASP A 85 20.48 2.42 -16.50
#